data_AF-A0A3M1CBX5-F1
#
_entry.id   AF-A0A3M1CBX5-F1
#
_cell.length_a   1.000
_cell.length_b   1.000
_cell.length_c   1.000
_cell.angle_alpha   90.00
_cell.angle_beta   90.00
_cell.angle_gamma   90.00
#
_symmetry.space_group_name_H-M   'P 1'
#
loop_
_entity.id
_entity.type
_entity.pdbx_description
1 polymer ?
#
loop_
_entity_poly.entity_id
_entity_poly.type
_entity_poly.pdbx_seq_one_letter_code
_entity_poly.pdbx_strand_id
1 'polypeptide(L)' 'MEHAERARKSLEKTIAFFEENERLLSPKIRKKALQYIKDSSYFLEMGDFFTSFGASDYAYGLIEGNLECKK' A
#
# COMPACT_ATOMS: atom_id res chain seq x y z
N MET A 1 -18.20 -9.79 -5.43
CA MET A 1 -17.21 -10.67 -4.76
C MET A 1 -15.81 -10.46 -5.30
N GLU A 2 -15.59 -10.42 -6.62
CA GLU A 2 -14.27 -10.26 -7.24
C GLU A 2 -13.49 -9.00 -6.81
N HIS A 3 -14.15 -7.84 -6.76
CA HIS A 3 -13.48 -6.58 -6.40
C HIS A 3 -13.00 -6.52 -4.94
N ALA A 4 -13.75 -7.13 -4.02
CA ALA A 4 -13.37 -7.21 -2.61
C ALA A 4 -12.11 -8.07 -2.42
N GLU A 5 -12.06 -9.20 -3.10
CA GLU A 5 -10.91 -10.09 -3.05
C GLU A 5 -9.67 -9.47 -3.72
N ARG A 6 -9.86 -8.76 -4.83
CA ARG A 6 -8.79 -8.01 -5.49
C ARG A 6 -8.22 -6.91 -4.60
N ALA A 7 -9.06 -6.12 -3.95
CA ALA A 7 -8.64 -5.08 -3.01
C ALA A 7 -7.87 -5.68 -1.82
N ARG A 8 -8.40 -6.76 -1.24
CA ARG A 8 -7.72 -7.48 -0.13
C ARG A 8 -6.34 -7.99 -0.54
N LYS A 9 -6.24 -8.71 -1.66
CA LYS A 9 -4.95 -9.23 -2.16
C LYS A 9 -3.94 -8.11 -2.45
N SER A 10 -4.41 -6.98 -2.99
CA SER A 10 -3.55 -5.82 -3.21
C SER A 10 -3.02 -5.26 -1.89
N LEU A 11 -3.89 -5.07 -0.89
CA LEU A 11 -3.50 -4.60 0.44
C LEU A 11 -2.50 -5.56 1.11
N GLU A 12 -2.79 -6.86 1.13
CA GLU A 12 -1.90 -7.89 1.71
C GLU A 12 -0.52 -7.88 1.04
N LYS A 13 -0.49 -7.81 -0.29
CA LYS A 13 0.77 -7.70 -1.05
C LYS A 13 1.53 -6.41 -0.70
N THR A 14 0.84 -5.28 -0.61
CA THR A 14 1.47 -4.00 -0.26
C THR A 14 2.02 -4.00 1.16
N ILE A 15 1.31 -4.60 2.12
CA ILE A 15 1.78 -4.72 3.51
C ILE A 15 3.06 -5.55 3.57
N ALA A 16 3.07 -6.74 2.95
CA ALA A 16 4.26 -7.58 2.90
C ALA A 16 5.45 -6.84 2.27
N PHE A 17 5.22 -6.17 1.14
CA PHE A 17 6.27 -5.39 0.47
C PHE A 17 6.78 -4.22 1.32
N PHE A 18 5.91 -3.56 2.09
CA PHE A 18 6.31 -2.53 3.04
C PHE A 18 7.16 -3.10 4.17
N GLU A 19 6.74 -4.20 4.80
CA GLU A 19 7.45 -4.81 5.93
C GLU A 19 8.86 -5.29 5.54
N GLU A 20 8.99 -5.89 4.35
CA GLU A 20 10.28 -6.32 3.80
C GLU A 20 11.25 -5.16 3.56
N ASN A 21 10.74 -3.98 3.20
CA ASN A 21 11.54 -2.87 2.70
C ASN A 21 11.57 -1.64 3.62
N GLU A 22 10.82 -1.63 4.73
CA GLU A 22 10.57 -0.45 5.57
C GLU A 22 11.86 0.30 5.94
N ARG A 23 12.92 -0.44 6.28
CA ARG A 23 14.22 0.07 6.70
C ARG A 23 14.99 0.77 5.59
N LEU A 24 14.69 0.46 4.33
CA LEU A 24 15.32 1.03 3.15
C LEU A 24 14.60 2.31 2.69
N LEU A 25 13.41 2.60 3.23
CA LEU A 25 12.62 3.76 2.85
C LEU A 25 13.15 5.05 3.48
N SER A 26 13.08 6.15 2.74
CA SER A 26 13.25 7.46 3.37
C SER A 26 12.14 7.70 4.40
N PRO A 27 12.38 8.45 5.50
CA PRO A 27 11.37 8.69 6.53
C PRO A 27 10.05 9.28 5.97
N LYS A 28 10.16 10.15 4.97
CA LYS A 28 9.01 10.76 4.28
C LYS A 28 8.19 9.72 3.52
N ILE A 29 8.85 8.84 2.76
CA ILE A 29 8.17 7.79 1.99
C ILE A 29 7.57 6.75 2.94
N ARG A 30 8.33 6.31 3.96
CA ARG A 30 7.85 5.39 5.00
C ARG A 30 6.55 5.87 5.64
N LYS A 31 6.52 7.13 6.10
CA LYS A 31 5.33 7.72 6.71
C LYS A 31 4.15 7.75 5.74
N LYS A 32 4.39 8.16 4.49
CA LYS A 32 3.33 8.29 3.49
C LYS A 32 2.77 6.92 3.07
N ALA A 33 3.63 5.93 2.81
CA ALA A 33 3.21 4.57 2.48
C ALA A 33 2.37 3.97 3.62
N LEU A 34 2.80 4.10 4.87
CA LEU A 34 2.04 3.63 6.03
C LEU A 34 0.67 4.29 6.15
N GLN A 35 0.56 5.59 5.81
CA GLN A 35 -0.72 6.28 5.82
C GLN A 35 -1.67 5.71 4.76
N TYR A 36 -1.20 5.48 3.53
CA TYR A 36 -2.02 4.89 2.48
C TYR A 36 -2.38 3.41 2.75
N ILE A 37 -1.54 2.64 3.44
CA ILE A 37 -1.88 1.29 3.92
C ILE A 37 -3.06 1.35 4.91
N LYS A 38 -3.04 2.32 5.84
CA LYS A 38 -4.14 2.54 6.79
C LYS A 38 -5.42 2.97 6.08
N ASP A 39 -5.31 3.91 5.14
CA ASP A 39 -6.45 4.38 4.35
C ASP A 39 -7.05 3.22 3.54
N SER A 40 -6.21 2.41 2.90
CA SER A 40 -6.65 1.22 2.16
C SER A 40 -7.39 0.21 3.04
N SER A 41 -6.90 -0.03 4.25
CA SER A 41 -7.54 -0.91 5.24
C SER A 41 -8.92 -0.37 5.65
N TYR A 42 -9.00 0.93 5.95
CA TYR A 42 -10.26 1.60 6.29
C TYR A 42 -11.29 1.48 5.16
N PHE A 43 -10.90 1.78 3.92
CA PHE A 43 -11.83 1.67 2.79
C PHE A 43 -12.24 0.22 2.50
N LEU A 44 -11.37 -0.76 2.74
CA LEU A 44 -11.71 -2.18 2.61
C LEU A 44 -12.80 -2.58 3.61
N GLU A 45 -12.68 -2.15 4.86
CA GLU A 45 -13.66 -2.41 5.93
C GLU A 45 -15.01 -1.74 5.64
N MET A 46 -14.99 -0.53 5.06
CA MET A 46 -16.19 0.21 4.67
C MET A 46 -16.87 -0.33 3.40
N GLY A 47 -16.27 -1.32 2.72
CA GLY A 47 -16.78 -1.87 1.47
C GLY A 47 -16.47 -1.03 0.22
N ASP A 48 -15.65 0.01 0.35
CA ASP A 48 -15.16 0.80 -0.78
C ASP A 48 -13.90 0.16 -1.38
N PHE A 49 -14.12 -0.88 -2.18
CA PHE A 49 -13.04 -1.68 -2.75
C PHE A 49 -12.21 -0.94 -3.81
N PHE A 50 -12.80 0.02 -4.52
CA PHE A 50 -12.08 0.79 -5.53
C PHE A 50 -11.08 1.74 -4.87
N THR A 51 -11.54 2.51 -3.87
CA THR A 51 -10.67 3.42 -3.13
C THR A 51 -9.64 2.64 -2.31
N SER A 52 -10.02 1.50 -1.73
CA SER A 52 -9.09 0.59 -1.04
C SER A 52 -7.96 0.12 -1.97
N PHE A 53 -8.31 -0.38 -3.16
CA PHE A 53 -7.34 -0.84 -4.16
C PHE A 53 -6.43 0.30 -4.63
N GLY A 54 -6.99 1.49 -4.91
CA GLY A 54 -6.19 2.65 -5.31
C GLY A 54 -5.21 3.11 -4.23
N ALA A 55 -5.62 3.07 -2.96
CA ALA A 55 -4.75 3.42 -1.84
C ALA A 55 -3.62 2.41 -1.63
N SER A 56 -3.88 1.09 -1.72
CA SER A 56 -2.83 0.07 -1.61
C SER A 56 -1.86 0.10 -2.79
N ASP A 57 -2.35 0.36 -4.00
CA ASP A 57 -1.52 0.48 -5.21
C ASP A 57 -0.62 1.72 -5.15
N TYR A 58 -1.16 2.86 -4.69
CA TYR A 58 -0.36 4.07 -4.51
C TYR A 58 0.73 3.88 -3.43
N ALA A 59 0.42 3.20 -2.32
CA ALA A 59 1.41 2.85 -1.32
C ALA A 59 2.52 1.95 -1.91
N TYR A 60 2.16 0.95 -2.72
CA TYR A 60 3.11 0.08 -3.40
C TYR A 60 4.06 0.89 -4.30
N GLY A 61 3.51 1.76 -5.15
CA GLY A 61 4.31 2.61 -6.05
C GLY A 61 5.23 3.59 -5.32
N LEU A 62 4.83 4.10 -4.15
CA LEU A 62 5.71 4.92 -3.30
C LEU A 62 6.92 4.14 -2.79
N ILE A 63 6.71 2.89 -2.37
CA ILE A 63 7.77 1.99 -1.88
C ILE A 63 8.71 1.65 -3.04
N GLU A 64 8.15 1.14 -4.15
CA GLU A 64 8.90 0.75 -5.34
C GLU A 64 9.72 1.92 -5.91
N GLY A 65 9.08 3.07 -6.14
CA GLY A 65 9.76 4.26 -6.67
C GLY A 65 10.90 4.75 -5.77
N ASN A 66 10.76 4.68 -4.45
CA ASN A 66 11.85 5.01 -3.54
C ASN A 66 13.01 4.01 -3.64
N LEU A 67 12.74 2.71 -3.82
CA LEU A 67 13.77 1.68 -3.95
C LEU A 67 14.52 1.81 -5.28
N GLU A 68 13.81 2.06 -6.38
CA GLU A 68 14.43 2.21 -7.70
C GLU A 68 15.24 3.50 -7.82
N CYS A 69 14.80 4.62 -7.23
CA CYS A 69 15.56 5.87 -7.25
C CYS A 69 16.74 5.92 -6.27
N LYS A 70 16.92 4.91 -5.42
CA LYS A 70 18.07 4.79 -4.50
C LYS A 70 19.20 3.92 -5.05
N LYS A 71 19.00 3.26 -6.19
CA LYS A 71 20.06 2.59 -6.96
C LYS A 71 20.83 3.63 -7.77
#